data_AF-A0A7C4J7T7-F1
#
_entry.id   AF-A0A7C4J7T7-F1
#
_cell.length_a   1.000
_cell.length_b   1.000
_cell.length_c   1.000
_cell.angle_alpha   90.00
_cell.angle_beta   90.00
_cell.angle_gamma   90.00
#
_symmetry.space_group_name_H-M   'P 1'
#
loop_
_entity.id
_entity.type
_entity.pdbx_description
1 polymer ?
#
loop_
_entity_poly.entity_id
_entity_poly.type
_entity_poly.pdbx_seq_one_letter_code
_entity_poly.pdbx_strand_id
1 'polypeptide(L)'
;MSELRPRPRLIGILRQRCPRCRRGAVYSGLVAMRETCTVCGYQFGRESGYFTGAMYASYAMAVPLLIVIYALLSATVARDLNILSTFALSVAVFIPFAPIIFRYSRVIWMYVDAAFDPNSPVRRS
;
A
#
# COMPACT_ATOMS: atom_id res chain seq x y z
N MET A 1 -16.34 -23.91 17.88
CA MET A 1 -16.39 -22.51 17.39
C MET A 1 -15.10 -21.83 17.78
N SER A 2 -14.09 -21.77 16.90
CA SER A 2 -12.81 -21.13 17.22
C SER A 2 -12.99 -19.60 17.24
N GLU A 3 -13.02 -19.02 18.44
CA GLU A 3 -12.86 -17.59 18.67
C GLU A 3 -11.50 -17.13 18.15
N LEU A 4 -11.41 -16.82 16.85
CA LEU A 4 -10.21 -16.25 16.27
C LEU A 4 -10.14 -14.78 16.68
N ARG A 5 -9.34 -14.53 17.72
CA ARG A 5 -8.88 -13.21 18.13
C ARG A 5 -8.56 -12.38 16.87
N PRO A 6 -9.27 -11.26 16.63
CA PRO A 6 -9.10 -10.50 15.41
C PRO A 6 -7.65 -10.00 15.32
N ARG A 7 -6.88 -10.46 14.33
CA ARG A 7 -5.48 -10.00 14.14
C ARG A 7 -5.43 -8.47 14.13
N PRO A 8 -4.48 -7.81 14.79
CA PRO A 8 -4.43 -6.35 14.79
C PRO A 8 -4.36 -5.81 13.36
N ARG A 9 -5.03 -4.68 13.11
CA ARG A 9 -5.21 -4.10 11.76
C ARG A 9 -3.86 -3.91 11.04
N LEU A 10 -2.83 -3.51 11.79
CA LEU A 10 -1.46 -3.33 11.30
C LEU A 10 -0.85 -4.62 10.72
N ILE A 11 -1.03 -5.77 11.38
CA ILE A 11 -0.55 -7.07 10.85
C ILE A 11 -1.31 -7.43 9.56
N GLY A 12 -2.59 -7.05 9.47
CA GLY A 12 -3.38 -7.22 8.26
C GLY A 12 -2.85 -6.40 7.09
N ILE A 13 -2.49 -5.13 7.32
CA ILE A 13 -1.89 -4.24 6.32
C ILE A 13 -0.53 -4.78 5.88
N LEU A 14 0.36 -5.10 6.83
CA LEU A 14 1.70 -5.65 6.57
C LEU A 14 1.65 -6.95 5.76
N ARG A 15 0.70 -7.84 6.07
CA ARG A 15 0.52 -9.09 5.33
C ARG A 15 -0.38 -8.97 4.09
N GLN A 16 -0.77 -7.76 3.70
CA GLN A 16 -1.64 -7.48 2.56
C GLN A 16 -2.91 -8.34 2.55
N ARG A 17 -3.56 -8.42 3.73
CA ARG A 17 -4.78 -9.20 3.96
C ARG A 17 -6.01 -8.31 3.88
N CYS A 18 -7.13 -8.92 3.53
CA CYS A 18 -8.43 -8.26 3.44
C CYS A 18 -8.75 -7.44 4.71
N PRO A 19 -9.20 -6.18 4.58
CA PRO A 19 -9.49 -5.32 5.73
C PRO A 19 -10.63 -5.85 6.61
N ARG A 20 -11.59 -6.58 6.02
CA ARG A 20 -12.76 -7.13 6.71
C ARG A 20 -12.44 -8.42 7.47
N CYS A 21 -12.03 -9.47 6.75
CA CYS A 21 -11.80 -10.79 7.36
C CYS A 21 -10.37 -11.01 7.86
N ARG A 22 -9.39 -10.19 7.45
CA ARG A 22 -7.96 -10.28 7.80
C ARG A 22 -7.28 -11.62 7.46
N ARG A 23 -7.92 -12.46 6.65
CA ARG A 23 -7.43 -13.80 6.26
C ARG A 23 -7.14 -13.92 4.76
N GLY A 24 -8.05 -13.46 3.90
CA GLY A 24 -7.84 -13.55 2.45
C GLY A 24 -6.70 -12.64 1.99
N ALA A 25 -5.87 -13.13 1.08
CA ALA A 25 -4.83 -12.32 0.43
C ALA A 25 -5.48 -11.37 -0.59
N VAL A 26 -5.04 -10.10 -0.60
CA VAL A 26 -5.48 -9.10 -1.58
C VAL A 26 -4.83 -9.36 -2.95
N TYR A 27 -3.60 -9.85 -2.96
CA TYR A 27 -2.85 -10.16 -4.18
C TYR A 27 -2.75 -11.67 -4.39
N SER A 28 -2.89 -12.12 -5.64
CA SER A 28 -2.67 -13.52 -6.06
C SER A 28 -1.23 -13.80 -6.51
N GLY A 29 -0.35 -12.79 -6.45
CA GLY A 29 1.07 -12.91 -6.82
C GLY A 29 1.85 -11.62 -6.55
N LEU A 30 2.86 -11.35 -7.38
CA LEU A 30 3.67 -10.13 -7.28
C LEU A 30 2.95 -8.88 -7.77
N VAL A 31 2.12 -9.02 -8.82
CA VAL A 31 1.50 -7.89 -9.52
C VAL A 31 -0.02 -7.99 -9.55
N ALA A 32 -0.56 -9.21 -9.70
CA ALA A 32 -1.99 -9.44 -9.83
C ALA A 32 -2.72 -9.22 -8.50
N MET A 33 -3.64 -8.25 -8.51
CA MET A 33 -4.57 -7.99 -7.42
C MET A 33 -5.88 -8.74 -7.67
N ARG A 34 -6.45 -9.35 -6.63
CA ARG A 34 -7.76 -9.99 -6.72
C ARG A 34 -8.86 -8.93 -6.73
N GLU A 35 -9.95 -9.21 -7.42
CA GLU A 35 -11.16 -8.37 -7.38
C GLU A 35 -11.97 -8.62 -6.10
N THR A 36 -12.06 -9.88 -5.68
CA THR A 36 -12.81 -10.30 -4.49
C THR A 36 -11.96 -11.14 -3.54
N CYS A 37 -12.32 -11.09 -2.26
CA CYS A 37 -11.70 -11.87 -1.22
C CYS A 37 -12.18 -13.32 -1.27
N THR A 38 -11.26 -14.28 -1.45
CA THR A 38 -11.58 -15.72 -1.50
C THR A 38 -12.07 -16.33 -0.18
N VAL A 39 -12.14 -15.56 0.92
CA VAL A 39 -12.56 -16.05 2.24
C VAL A 39 -13.91 -15.49 2.66
N CYS A 40 -14.16 -14.21 2.41
CA CYS A 40 -15.40 -13.54 2.85
C CYS A 40 -16.20 -12.89 1.72
N GLY A 41 -15.75 -13.02 0.46
CA GLY A 41 -16.42 -12.44 -0.71
C GLY A 41 -16.34 -10.91 -0.81
N TYR A 42 -15.55 -10.24 0.03
CA TYR A 42 -15.41 -8.78 -0.01
C TYR A 42 -14.82 -8.30 -1.34
N GLN A 43 -15.49 -7.38 -2.03
CA GLN A 43 -15.02 -6.78 -3.28
C GLN A 43 -14.04 -5.64 -2.98
N PHE A 44 -12.81 -5.74 -3.47
CA PHE A 44 -11.72 -4.81 -3.14
C PHE A 44 -11.77 -3.49 -3.93
N GLY A 45 -12.41 -3.48 -5.10
CA GLY A 45 -12.66 -2.27 -5.90
C GLY A 45 -14.15 -2.17 -6.17
N ARG A 46 -14.85 -1.30 -5.44
CA ARG A 46 -16.32 -1.18 -5.50
C ARG A 46 -16.78 -0.46 -6.77
N GLU A 47 -16.00 0.53 -7.21
CA GLU A 47 -16.34 1.48 -8.27
C GLU A 47 -15.12 1.78 -9.16
N SER A 48 -15.36 2.17 -10.41
CA SER A 48 -14.30 2.74 -11.24
C SER A 48 -13.76 4.00 -10.56
N GLY A 49 -12.44 4.07 -10.36
CA GLY A 49 -11.82 5.17 -9.62
C GLY A 49 -11.74 4.99 -8.10
N TYR A 50 -12.16 3.87 -7.51
CA TYR A 50 -12.00 3.60 -6.07
C TYR A 50 -10.56 3.79 -5.56
N PHE A 51 -9.57 3.49 -6.40
CA PHE A 51 -8.15 3.63 -6.06
C PHE A 51 -7.59 5.05 -6.22
N THR A 52 -8.42 6.05 -6.47
CA THR A 52 -7.99 7.46 -6.48
C THR A 52 -7.45 7.87 -5.11
N GLY A 53 -8.08 7.41 -4.02
CA GLY A 53 -7.55 7.60 -2.68
C GLY A 53 -6.20 6.90 -2.44
N ALA A 54 -5.99 5.74 -3.06
CA ALA A 54 -4.71 5.05 -3.01
C ALA A 54 -3.60 5.83 -3.73
N MET A 55 -3.92 6.69 -4.70
CA MET A 55 -2.95 7.60 -5.31
C MET A 55 -2.40 8.59 -4.25
N TYR A 56 -3.28 9.24 -3.48
CA TYR A 56 -2.87 10.13 -2.41
C TYR A 56 -2.07 9.41 -1.32
N ALA A 57 -2.48 8.18 -0.96
CA ALA A 57 -1.71 7.36 -0.02
C ALA A 57 -0.29 7.06 -0.55
N SER A 58 -0.14 6.82 -1.86
CA SER A 58 1.17 6.59 -2.47
C SER A 58 2.05 7.82 -2.42
N TYR A 59 1.49 9.01 -2.65
CA TYR A 59 2.21 10.27 -2.54
C TYR A 59 2.69 10.53 -1.11
N ALA A 60 1.80 10.32 -0.12
CA ALA A 60 2.13 10.47 1.30
C ALA A 60 3.26 9.52 1.77
N MET A 61 3.46 8.38 1.11
CA MET A 61 4.58 7.47 1.41
C MET A 61 5.82 7.75 0.57
N ALA A 62 5.66 8.07 -0.71
CA ALA A 62 6.75 8.27 -1.65
C ALA A 62 7.57 9.52 -1.32
N VAL A 63 6.90 10.64 -1.00
CA VAL A 63 7.57 11.92 -0.76
C VAL A 63 8.51 11.86 0.46
N PRO A 64 8.08 11.42 1.66
CA PRO A 64 8.99 11.30 2.79
C PRO A 64 10.13 10.31 2.52
N LEU A 65 9.85 9.20 1.84
CA LEU A 65 10.88 8.21 1.51
C LEU A 65 11.95 8.83 0.60
N LEU A 66 11.55 9.57 -0.42
CA LEU A 66 12.47 10.21 -1.35
C LEU A 66 13.30 11.32 -0.67
N ILE A 67 12.69 12.08 0.24
CA ILE A 67 13.41 13.06 1.07
C ILE A 67 14.46 12.37 1.94
N VAL A 68 14.12 11.26 2.59
CA VAL A 68 15.05 10.49 3.42
C VAL A 68 16.18 9.91 2.59
N ILE A 69 15.90 9.33 1.43
CA ILE A 69 16.91 8.81 0.50
C ILE A 69 17.87 9.93 0.07
N TYR A 70 17.33 11.08 -0.33
CA TYR A 70 18.14 12.23 -0.74
C TYR A 70 19.02 12.76 0.38
N ALA A 71 18.47 12.93 1.60
CA ALA A 71 19.21 13.40 2.76
C ALA A 71 20.33 12.43 3.17
N LEU A 72 20.07 11.11 3.11
CA LEU A 72 21.08 10.10 3.41
C LEU A 72 22.20 10.09 2.36
N LEU A 73 21.86 10.15 1.07
CA LEU A 73 22.84 10.15 -0.01
C LEU A 73 23.70 11.41 0.01
N SER A 74 23.10 12.59 0.23
CA SER A 74 23.84 13.86 0.32
C SER A 74 24.77 13.91 1.55
N ALA A 75 24.38 13.28 2.66
CA ALA A 75 25.21 13.23 3.86
C ALA A 75 26.38 12.23 3.80
N THR A 76 26.32 11.22 2.92
CA THR A 76 27.28 10.09 2.92
C THR A 76 28.14 10.01 1.65
N VAL A 77 27.54 9.65 0.52
CA VAL A 77 28.24 9.28 -0.72
C VAL A 77 28.36 10.47 -1.68
N ALA A 78 27.39 11.37 -1.66
CA ALA A 78 27.23 12.41 -2.66
C ALA A 78 27.67 13.79 -2.19
N ARG A 79 28.59 13.86 -1.21
CA ARG A 79 29.03 15.12 -0.60
C ARG A 79 29.70 16.08 -1.59
N ASP A 80 30.44 15.49 -2.54
CA ASP A 80 31.17 16.21 -3.60
C ASP A 80 30.44 16.18 -4.96
N LEU A 81 29.25 15.57 -5.03
CA LEU A 81 28.45 15.50 -6.25
C LEU A 81 27.58 16.74 -6.41
N ASN A 82 27.41 17.19 -7.66
CA ASN A 82 26.45 18.23 -7.99
C ASN A 82 25.03 17.84 -7.56
N ILE A 83 24.23 18.83 -7.15
CA ILE A 83 22.84 18.64 -6.69
C ILE A 83 22.02 17.79 -7.67
N LEU A 84 22.18 18.03 -8.97
CA LEU A 84 21.48 17.31 -10.03
C LEU A 84 21.83 15.82 -10.04
N SER A 85 23.11 15.48 -9.85
CA SER A 85 23.62 14.11 -9.80
C SER A 85 23.13 13.38 -8.55
N THR A 86 23.15 14.04 -7.40
CA THR A 86 22.62 13.50 -6.13
C THR A 86 21.12 13.24 -6.23
N PHE A 87 20.38 14.14 -6.87
CA PHE A 87 18.95 13.95 -7.12
C PHE A 87 18.68 12.78 -8.07
N ALA A 88 19.39 12.70 -9.20
CA ALA A 88 19.25 11.60 -10.15
C ALA A 88 19.55 10.24 -9.49
N LEU A 89 20.60 10.15 -8.67
CA LEU A 89 20.91 8.96 -7.89
C LEU A 89 19.80 8.61 -6.88
N SER A 90 19.24 9.62 -6.21
CA SER A 90 18.13 9.42 -5.26
C SER A 90 16.89 8.84 -5.95
N VAL A 91 16.55 9.35 -7.13
CA VAL A 91 15.47 8.81 -7.95
C VAL A 91 15.78 7.38 -8.39
N ALA A 92 17.01 7.10 -8.84
CA ALA A 92 17.42 5.76 -9.23
C ALA A 92 17.29 4.74 -8.08
N VAL A 93 17.68 5.13 -6.86
CA VAL A 93 17.51 4.30 -5.65
C VAL A 93 16.03 4.15 -5.27
N PHE A 94 15.18 5.14 -5.56
CA PHE A 94 13.74 5.08 -5.27
C PHE A 94 12.96 4.12 -6.20
N ILE A 95 13.36 3.98 -7.47
CA ILE A 95 12.67 3.12 -8.47
C ILE A 95 12.29 1.72 -7.94
N PRO A 96 13.17 0.92 -7.31
CA PRO A 96 12.80 -0.39 -6.79
C PRO A 96 11.75 -0.35 -5.67
N PHE A 97 11.60 0.78 -4.95
CA PHE A 97 10.59 0.94 -3.90
C PHE A 97 9.20 1.30 -4.46
N ALA A 98 9.12 1.87 -5.66
CA ALA A 98 7.86 2.25 -6.29
C ALA A 98 6.80 1.11 -6.35
N PRO A 99 7.11 -0.13 -6.79
CA PRO A 99 6.11 -1.21 -6.79
C PRO A 99 5.65 -1.60 -5.38
N ILE A 100 6.53 -1.48 -4.38
CA ILE A 100 6.20 -1.77 -2.98
C ILE A 100 5.22 -0.71 -2.45
N ILE A 101 5.53 0.57 -2.65
CA ILE A 101 4.66 1.68 -2.27
C ILE A 101 3.31 1.54 -2.93
N PHE A 102 3.26 1.26 -4.24
CA PHE A 102 2.00 1.11 -4.96
C PHE A 102 1.11 0.00 -4.35
N ARG A 103 1.69 -1.15 -4.02
CA ARG A 103 0.95 -2.25 -3.37
C ARG A 103 0.43 -1.87 -1.99
N TYR A 104 1.29 -1.29 -1.15
CA TYR A 104 0.88 -0.88 0.19
C TYR A 104 -0.15 0.25 0.17
N SER A 105 -0.07 1.17 -0.79
CA SER A 105 -1.01 2.28 -0.92
C SER A 105 -2.44 1.81 -1.12
N ARG A 106 -2.63 0.81 -1.99
CA ARG A 106 -3.95 0.20 -2.22
C ARG A 106 -4.48 -0.51 -0.99
N VAL A 107 -3.62 -1.26 -0.29
CA VAL A 107 -4.01 -1.95 0.95
C VAL A 107 -4.36 -0.95 2.04
N ILE A 108 -3.52 0.06 2.28
CA ILE A 108 -3.76 1.10 3.28
C ILE A 108 -5.07 1.82 3.00
N TRP A 109 -5.31 2.22 1.74
CA TRP A 109 -6.57 2.84 1.34
C TRP A 109 -7.78 1.96 1.67
N MET A 110 -7.73 0.65 1.38
CA MET A 110 -8.82 -0.27 1.75
C MET A 110 -9.06 -0.35 3.27
N TYR A 111 -8.02 -0.25 4.09
CA TYR A 111 -8.16 -0.25 5.56
C TYR A 111 -8.72 1.08 6.08
N VAL A 112 -8.35 2.20 5.44
CA VAL A 112 -8.88 3.52 5.74
C VAL A 112 -10.36 3.58 5.36
N ASP A 113 -10.71 3.17 4.14
CA ASP A 113 -12.08 3.09 3.64
C ASP A 113 -12.96 2.18 4.52
N ALA A 114 -12.47 0.99 4.90
CA ALA A 114 -13.18 0.10 5.81
C ALA A 114 -13.31 0.64 7.25
N ALA A 115 -12.49 1.62 7.64
CA ALA A 115 -12.64 2.32 8.92
C ALA A 115 -13.69 3.43 8.86
N PHE A 116 -13.85 4.09 7.71
CA PHE A 116 -14.89 5.09 7.47
C PHE A 116 -16.27 4.46 7.24
N ASP A 117 -16.35 3.38 6.45
CA ASP A 117 -17.58 2.63 6.19
C ASP A 117 -17.41 1.13 6.53
N PRO A 118 -17.58 0.75 7.81
CA PRO A 118 -17.41 -0.62 8.27
C PRO A 118 -18.54 -1.57 7.81
N ASN A 119 -19.68 -1.03 7.37
CA ASN A 119 -20.90 -1.79 7.08
C ASN A 119 -21.19 -1.94 5.58
N SER A 120 -20.22 -1.64 4.71
CA SER A 120 -20.38 -1.83 3.28
C SER A 120 -20.94 -3.22 2.95
N PRO A 121 -22.13 -3.31 2.33
CA PRO A 121 -22.76 -4.59 2.04
C PRO A 121 -21.88 -5.36 1.04
N VAL A 122 -21.75 -6.67 1.25
CA VAL A 122 -21.16 -7.55 0.23
C VAL A 122 -22.16 -7.60 -0.92
N ARG A 123 -21.98 -6.78 -1.97
CA ARG A 123 -22.78 -6.92 -3.20
C ARG A 123 -22.39 -8.24 -3.84
N ARG A 124 -23.27 -9.22 -3.73
CA ARG A 124 -23.23 -10.46 -4.52
C ARG A 124 -23.74 -10.08 -5.92
N SER A 125 -22.86 -10.04 -6.90
CA SER A 125 -23.22 -10.07 -8.32
C SER A 125 -23.71 -11.46 -8.69
#